data_AF-A0A642UCU2-F1
#
_entry.id   AF-A0A642UCU2-F1
#
_cell.length_a   1.000
_cell.length_b   1.000
_cell.length_c   1.000
_cell.angle_alpha   90.00
_cell.angle_beta   90.00
_cell.angle_gamma   90.00
#
_symmetry.space_group_name_H-M   'P 1'
#
loop_
_entity.id
_entity.type
_entity.pdbx_description
1 polymer ?
#
loop_
_entity_poly.entity_id
_entity_poly.type
_entity_poly.pdbx_seq_one_letter_code
_entity_poly.pdbx_strand_id
1 'polypeptide(L)'
;MGKNGPARHLNHLYPHPVPVEVYLLPEVYPHNPVSWLYFAYKLASYLCHSPTPSPVDVTADGSVFKVTSEPAMLRLWRSGFYGKGVLSRSEPTWRQRHQQQQEASTSTSTSSPALEAVTVARRQERQQFKQLRAQLQQLEIRHRKHELNEEEVKELEKLRVTVEDLRKGNTPTKGTSRETTKDPKETTETTRDNTNDNTNVAAGSVTRVVTDTSENAAIADLEYLQLSAVETLWLLHLGSIRVHSNLTASAISRQLGPAGRIEYAAYHYFRSLGWCVRDGLKFGAEFLLYKRGPVFGHAEFAIKVVSRHHQPQWTEMATVARVIGTVNKTLVVCYVTAPDTDEAEEIDDVAQWVSQYRVAPVMYRRWNPSRTRD
;
A
#
# COMPACT_ATOMS: atom_id res chain seq x y z
N MET A 1 -30.99 4.45 -10.21
CA MET A 1 -29.96 3.40 -10.38
C MET A 1 -29.11 3.34 -9.12
N GLY A 2 -28.86 2.14 -8.62
CA GLY A 2 -28.70 1.87 -7.18
C GLY A 2 -27.45 2.44 -6.50
N LYS A 3 -27.58 2.66 -5.18
CA LYS A 3 -26.56 2.92 -4.15
C LYS A 3 -25.50 1.81 -4.04
N ASN A 4 -24.91 1.39 -5.14
CA ASN A 4 -23.88 0.36 -5.21
C ASN A 4 -22.53 1.05 -5.31
N GLY A 5 -22.03 1.47 -4.15
CA GLY A 5 -20.88 2.36 -4.00
C GLY A 5 -19.54 1.81 -4.52
N PRO A 6 -18.47 2.62 -4.39
CA PRO A 6 -17.11 2.35 -4.90
C PRO A 6 -16.53 0.97 -4.52
N ALA A 7 -17.04 0.33 -3.45
CA ALA A 7 -16.63 -0.99 -3.02
C ALA A 7 -16.90 -2.12 -4.05
N ARG A 8 -18.00 -2.05 -4.83
CA ARG A 8 -18.27 -3.08 -5.86
C ARG A 8 -17.28 -2.99 -7.02
N HIS A 9 -16.89 -1.78 -7.39
CA HIS A 9 -15.87 -1.53 -8.41
C HIS A 9 -14.50 -2.07 -7.99
N LEU A 10 -14.09 -1.87 -6.72
CA LEU A 10 -12.84 -2.41 -6.20
C LEU A 10 -12.83 -3.94 -6.18
N ASN A 11 -13.93 -4.61 -5.85
CA ASN A 11 -13.99 -6.07 -5.88
C ASN A 11 -13.75 -6.65 -7.28
N HIS A 12 -14.21 -5.96 -8.32
CA HIS A 12 -13.97 -6.35 -9.70
C HIS A 12 -12.51 -6.12 -10.12
N LEU A 13 -11.86 -5.07 -9.59
CA LEU A 13 -10.45 -4.77 -9.87
C LEU A 13 -9.46 -5.69 -9.14
N TYR A 14 -9.80 -6.13 -7.92
CA TYR A 14 -8.98 -7.01 -7.09
C TYR A 14 -9.74 -8.29 -6.73
N PRO A 15 -9.97 -9.18 -7.71
CA PRO A 15 -10.78 -10.37 -7.52
C PRO A 15 -10.06 -11.46 -6.70
N HIS A 16 -8.73 -11.55 -6.81
CA HIS A 16 -7.95 -12.66 -6.25
C HIS A 16 -6.88 -12.17 -5.25
N PRO A 17 -6.61 -12.91 -4.16
CA PRO A 17 -5.58 -12.55 -3.18
C PRO A 17 -4.17 -13.04 -3.55
N VAL A 18 -4.06 -13.98 -4.50
CA VAL A 18 -2.81 -14.56 -5.01
C VAL A 18 -2.84 -14.59 -6.55
N PRO A 19 -1.68 -14.51 -7.24
CA PRO A 19 -1.59 -14.45 -8.69
C PRO A 19 -1.58 -15.85 -9.31
N VAL A 20 -2.38 -16.76 -8.75
CA VAL A 20 -2.51 -18.14 -9.20
C VAL A 20 -3.88 -18.29 -9.88
N GLU A 21 -3.89 -18.89 -11.06
CA GLU A 21 -5.12 -19.21 -11.76
C GLU A 21 -5.77 -20.43 -11.10
N VAL A 22 -6.83 -20.19 -10.33
CA VAL A 22 -7.60 -21.25 -9.68
C VAL A 22 -8.79 -21.58 -10.57
N TYR A 23 -8.82 -22.80 -11.10
CA TYR A 23 -10.00 -23.31 -11.80
C TYR A 23 -10.99 -23.84 -10.78
N LEU A 24 -12.07 -23.09 -10.52
CA LEU A 24 -13.13 -23.53 -9.64
C LEU A 24 -14.00 -24.56 -10.35
N LEU A 25 -13.88 -25.81 -9.93
CA LEU A 25 -14.81 -26.86 -10.36
C LEU A 25 -16.20 -26.58 -9.75
N PRO A 26 -17.28 -26.85 -10.49
CA PRO A 26 -18.63 -26.60 -10.02
C PRO A 26 -18.99 -27.51 -8.84
N GLU A 27 -19.89 -27.04 -7.97
CA GLU A 27 -20.43 -27.85 -6.88
C GLU A 27 -21.19 -29.07 -7.42
N VAL A 28 -20.98 -30.21 -6.78
CA VAL A 28 -21.63 -31.48 -7.13
C VAL A 28 -22.76 -31.73 -6.15
N TYR A 29 -23.97 -31.93 -6.66
CA TYR A 29 -25.15 -32.26 -5.87
C TYR A 29 -25.43 -33.76 -6.01
N PRO A 30 -25.27 -34.57 -4.94
CA PRO A 30 -25.35 -36.04 -5.04
C PRO A 30 -26.63 -36.58 -5.70
N HIS A 31 -27.76 -35.90 -5.51
CA HIS A 31 -29.06 -36.30 -6.04
C HIS A 31 -29.34 -35.81 -7.48
N ASN A 32 -28.48 -34.98 -8.06
CA ASN A 32 -28.67 -34.40 -9.39
C ASN A 32 -27.64 -34.96 -10.38
N PRO A 33 -28.00 -35.91 -11.26
CA PRO A 33 -27.07 -36.48 -12.24
C PRO A 33 -26.55 -35.42 -13.23
N VAL A 34 -27.31 -34.36 -13.51
CA VAL A 34 -26.86 -33.25 -14.37
C VAL A 34 -25.68 -32.50 -13.74
N SER A 35 -25.65 -32.38 -12.41
CA SER A 35 -24.53 -31.74 -11.71
C SER A 35 -23.23 -32.53 -11.87
N TRP A 36 -23.32 -33.87 -11.83
CA TRP A 36 -22.18 -34.77 -12.08
C TRP A 36 -21.70 -34.70 -13.52
N LEU A 37 -22.62 -34.68 -14.49
CA LEU A 37 -22.27 -34.54 -15.90
C LEU A 37 -21.61 -33.17 -16.18
N TYR A 38 -22.12 -32.09 -15.58
CA TYR A 38 -21.53 -30.77 -15.71
C TYR A 38 -20.13 -30.69 -15.07
N PHE A 39 -19.96 -31.27 -13.89
CA PHE A 39 -18.66 -31.41 -13.24
C PHE A 39 -17.68 -32.22 -14.10
N ALA A 40 -18.10 -33.40 -14.59
CA ALA A 40 -17.27 -34.25 -15.43
C ALA A 40 -16.87 -33.55 -16.73
N TYR A 41 -17.79 -32.81 -17.36
CA TYR A 41 -17.49 -31.98 -18.54
C TYR A 41 -16.47 -30.88 -18.21
N LYS A 42 -16.65 -30.16 -17.09
CA LYS A 42 -15.71 -29.11 -16.66
C LYS A 42 -14.33 -29.67 -16.32
N LEU A 43 -14.28 -30.80 -15.63
CA LEU A 43 -13.05 -31.51 -15.32
C LEU A 43 -12.35 -32.01 -16.59
N ALA A 44 -13.09 -32.64 -17.52
CA ALA A 44 -12.54 -33.09 -18.80
C ALA A 44 -12.04 -31.92 -19.64
N SER A 45 -12.81 -30.81 -19.70
CA SER A 45 -12.38 -29.58 -20.36
C SER A 45 -11.09 -29.02 -19.76
N TYR A 46 -10.96 -29.04 -18.43
CA TYR A 46 -9.76 -28.61 -17.74
C TYR A 46 -8.56 -29.53 -18.04
N LEU A 47 -8.74 -30.85 -17.98
CA LEU A 47 -7.67 -31.80 -18.27
C LEU A 47 -7.20 -31.73 -19.73
N CYS A 48 -8.10 -31.47 -20.68
CA CYS A 48 -7.77 -31.38 -22.10
C CYS A 48 -7.27 -30.00 -22.55
N HIS A 49 -7.69 -28.93 -21.89
CA HIS A 49 -7.39 -27.54 -22.28
C HIS A 49 -6.88 -26.70 -21.10
N SER A 50 -6.12 -27.31 -20.17
CA SER A 50 -5.63 -26.58 -19.00
C SER A 50 -4.90 -25.33 -19.46
N PRO A 51 -5.34 -24.12 -19.08
CA PRO A 51 -4.54 -22.93 -19.33
C PRO A 51 -3.20 -23.15 -18.65
N THR A 52 -2.12 -23.05 -19.42
CA THR A 52 -0.78 -23.09 -18.85
C THR A 52 -0.60 -21.82 -18.05
N PRO A 53 -0.32 -21.89 -16.72
CA PRO A 53 -0.07 -20.69 -15.95
C PRO A 53 1.11 -19.98 -16.61
N SER A 54 0.90 -18.74 -17.07
CA SER A 54 1.98 -17.91 -17.59
C SER A 54 2.70 -17.27 -16.41
N PRO A 55 3.88 -17.78 -15.98
CA PRO A 55 4.60 -17.17 -14.89
C PRO A 55 4.99 -15.74 -15.29
N VAL A 56 4.96 -14.84 -14.32
CA VAL A 56 5.44 -13.47 -14.53
C VAL A 56 6.96 -13.49 -14.56
N ASP A 57 7.52 -12.99 -15.65
CA ASP A 57 8.95 -12.83 -15.83
C ASP A 57 9.51 -11.69 -14.94
N VAL A 58 10.53 -12.01 -14.17
CA VAL A 58 11.21 -11.13 -13.21
C VAL A 58 12.68 -11.06 -13.55
N THR A 59 13.24 -9.86 -13.68
CA THR A 59 14.68 -9.67 -13.85
C THR A 59 15.33 -9.44 -12.50
N ALA A 60 16.41 -10.15 -12.21
CA ALA A 60 17.19 -9.99 -10.99
C ALA A 60 18.45 -9.18 -11.28
N ASP A 61 18.65 -8.11 -10.51
CA ASP A 61 19.79 -7.22 -10.57
C ASP A 61 20.37 -7.07 -9.15
N GLY A 62 21.34 -7.94 -8.82
CA GLY A 62 21.84 -8.08 -7.46
C GLY A 62 20.76 -8.58 -6.48
N SER A 63 20.38 -7.74 -5.52
CA SER A 63 19.31 -8.00 -4.53
C SER A 63 17.96 -7.40 -4.91
N VAL A 64 17.85 -6.81 -6.10
CA VAL A 64 16.65 -6.14 -6.58
C VAL A 64 15.97 -7.00 -7.62
N PHE A 65 14.72 -7.38 -7.36
CA PHE A 65 13.87 -8.14 -8.28
C PHE A 65 12.90 -7.17 -8.97
N LYS A 66 12.97 -7.08 -10.30
CA LYS A 66 12.27 -6.07 -11.10
C LYS A 66 11.28 -6.74 -12.04
N VAL A 67 10.06 -6.21 -12.10
CA VAL A 67 9.06 -6.55 -13.11
C VAL A 67 8.80 -5.32 -13.95
N THR A 68 9.15 -5.37 -15.23
CA THR A 68 9.10 -4.23 -16.16
C THR A 68 7.86 -4.24 -17.05
N SER A 69 7.23 -5.40 -17.24
CA SER A 69 6.05 -5.53 -18.09
C SER A 69 4.80 -4.99 -17.37
N GLU A 70 4.16 -3.95 -17.92
CA GLU A 70 2.92 -3.36 -17.38
C GLU A 70 1.83 -4.38 -17.02
N PRO A 71 1.42 -5.32 -17.91
CA PRO A 71 0.40 -6.30 -17.55
C PRO A 71 0.85 -7.23 -16.42
N ALA A 72 2.15 -7.55 -16.33
CA ALA A 72 2.69 -8.35 -15.26
C ALA A 72 2.71 -7.60 -13.92
N MET A 73 3.11 -6.32 -13.92
CA MET A 73 3.05 -5.45 -12.75
C MET A 73 1.62 -5.35 -12.22
N LEU A 74 0.65 -5.11 -13.12
CA LEU A 74 -0.76 -5.03 -12.76
C LEU A 74 -1.31 -6.38 -12.26
N ARG A 75 -0.92 -7.51 -12.87
CA ARG A 75 -1.33 -8.85 -12.41
C ARG A 75 -0.88 -9.11 -10.98
N LEU A 76 0.40 -8.88 -10.68
CA LEU A 76 0.94 -9.08 -9.33
C LEU A 76 0.32 -8.11 -8.33
N TRP A 77 0.18 -6.83 -8.69
CA TRP A 77 -0.41 -5.85 -7.79
C TRP A 77 -1.89 -6.13 -7.52
N ARG A 78 -2.69 -6.42 -8.56
CA ARG A 78 -4.13 -6.66 -8.42
C ARG A 78 -4.45 -7.99 -7.74
N SER A 79 -3.54 -8.95 -7.83
CA SER A 79 -3.73 -10.31 -7.31
C SER A 79 -3.00 -10.53 -5.97
N GLY A 80 -2.90 -9.51 -5.12
CA GLY A 80 -2.31 -9.66 -3.79
C GLY A 80 -1.42 -8.52 -3.28
N PHE A 81 -1.34 -7.41 -4.02
CA PHE A 81 -0.55 -6.21 -3.70
C PHE A 81 0.93 -6.53 -3.48
N TYR A 82 1.54 -7.30 -4.38
CA TYR A 82 2.96 -7.61 -4.30
C TYR A 82 3.83 -6.48 -4.86
N GLY A 83 5.01 -6.28 -4.26
CA GLY A 83 6.03 -5.36 -4.73
C GLY A 83 5.70 -3.89 -4.49
N LYS A 84 6.50 -2.99 -5.06
CA LYS A 84 6.32 -1.55 -4.94
C LYS A 84 6.77 -0.88 -6.24
N GLY A 85 5.91 -0.05 -6.81
CA GLY A 85 6.28 0.78 -7.95
C GLY A 85 7.34 1.80 -7.55
N VAL A 86 8.36 1.97 -8.38
CA VAL A 86 9.42 2.96 -8.11
C VAL A 86 8.96 4.38 -8.39
N LEU A 87 8.05 4.56 -9.35
CA LEU A 87 7.58 5.86 -9.81
C LEU A 87 6.11 6.16 -9.46
N SER A 88 5.40 5.19 -8.88
CA SER A 88 4.01 5.33 -8.40
C SER A 88 3.90 4.94 -6.93
N ARG A 89 2.95 5.55 -6.21
CA ARG A 89 2.81 5.32 -4.76
C ARG A 89 2.04 4.06 -4.40
N SER A 90 1.21 3.57 -5.32
CA SER A 90 0.33 2.42 -5.12
C SER A 90 0.33 1.54 -6.36
N GLU A 91 -0.70 1.66 -7.21
CA GLU A 91 -0.75 0.98 -8.50
C GLU A 91 0.30 1.55 -9.47
N PRO A 92 0.91 0.68 -10.31
CA PRO A 92 1.81 1.12 -11.38
C PRO A 92 0.98 1.88 -12.43
N THR A 93 1.00 3.20 -12.34
CA THR A 93 0.16 4.12 -13.12
C THR A 93 0.98 5.21 -13.78
N TRP A 94 2.31 5.13 -13.69
CA TRP A 94 3.21 6.18 -14.15
C TRP A 94 3.03 6.43 -15.65
N ARG A 95 3.01 5.37 -16.46
CA ARG A 95 2.82 5.45 -17.91
C ARG A 95 1.52 6.16 -18.27
N GLN A 96 0.41 5.76 -17.66
CA GLN A 96 -0.92 6.36 -17.91
C GLN A 96 -0.94 7.85 -17.53
N ARG A 97 -0.31 8.23 -16.40
CA ARG A 97 -0.18 9.63 -15.99
C ARG A 97 0.64 10.45 -16.98
N HIS A 98 1.73 9.91 -17.48
CA HIS A 98 2.59 10.60 -18.45
C HIS A 98 1.90 10.78 -19.80
N GLN A 99 1.17 9.76 -20.28
CA GLN A 99 0.36 9.85 -21.49
C GLN A 99 -0.71 10.95 -21.35
N GLN A 100 -1.48 10.93 -20.25
CA GLN A 100 -2.50 11.96 -19.99
C GLN A 100 -1.91 13.37 -19.89
N GLN A 101 -0.71 13.54 -19.33
CA GLN A 101 -0.05 14.84 -19.27
C GLN A 101 0.38 15.35 -20.65
N GLN A 102 0.84 14.45 -21.53
CA GLN A 102 1.15 14.82 -22.92
C GLN A 102 -0.12 15.18 -23.68
N GLU A 103 -1.16 14.35 -23.60
CA GLU A 103 -2.46 14.60 -24.24
C GLU A 103 -3.12 15.89 -23.74
N ALA A 104 -3.00 16.22 -22.45
CA ALA A 104 -3.50 17.48 -21.88
C ALA A 104 -2.67 18.70 -22.30
N SER A 105 -1.38 18.52 -22.60
CA SER A 105 -0.55 19.58 -23.18
C SER A 105 -0.88 19.83 -24.66
N THR A 106 -1.43 18.83 -25.34
CA THR A 106 -1.78 18.88 -26.78
C THR A 106 -3.27 19.17 -27.00
N SER A 107 -4.16 18.90 -26.04
CA SER A 107 -5.61 19.05 -26.18
C SER A 107 -6.28 19.67 -24.94
N THR A 108 -7.19 20.63 -25.16
CA THR A 108 -7.95 21.36 -24.13
C THR A 108 -9.10 20.54 -23.52
N SER A 109 -9.06 19.21 -23.57
CA SER A 109 -10.19 18.35 -23.19
C SER A 109 -10.09 17.83 -21.74
N THR A 110 -11.21 17.87 -21.04
CA THR A 110 -11.32 17.65 -19.59
C THR A 110 -11.49 16.16 -19.27
N SER A 111 -10.38 15.41 -19.17
CA SER A 111 -10.43 14.02 -18.68
C SER A 111 -10.49 13.96 -17.15
N SER A 112 -11.10 12.89 -16.62
CA SER A 112 -11.27 12.69 -15.17
C SER A 112 -9.91 12.53 -14.48
N PRO A 113 -9.61 13.29 -13.41
CA PRO A 113 -8.30 13.29 -12.78
C PRO A 113 -8.01 11.98 -12.05
N ALA A 114 -6.78 11.46 -12.21
CA ALA A 114 -6.28 10.32 -11.43
C ALA A 114 -6.38 10.58 -9.91
N LEU A 115 -6.54 9.51 -9.10
CA LEU A 115 -6.64 9.58 -7.63
C LEU A 115 -5.49 10.35 -6.97
N GLU A 116 -4.29 10.27 -7.54
CA GLU A 116 -3.13 11.02 -7.07
C GLU A 116 -3.24 12.53 -7.36
N ALA A 117 -3.82 12.93 -8.49
CA ALA A 117 -4.06 14.34 -8.83
C ALA A 117 -5.09 14.97 -7.87
N VAL A 118 -6.16 14.23 -7.54
CA VAL A 118 -7.12 14.62 -6.48
C VAL A 118 -6.42 14.78 -5.13
N THR A 119 -5.46 13.90 -4.83
CA THR A 119 -4.68 13.99 -3.59
C THR A 119 -3.75 15.20 -3.58
N VAL A 120 -3.13 15.56 -4.71
CA VAL A 120 -2.29 16.76 -4.85
C VAL A 120 -3.13 18.02 -4.68
N ALA A 121 -4.28 18.12 -5.34
CA ALA A 121 -5.21 19.25 -5.18
C ALA A 121 -5.65 19.42 -3.72
N ARG A 122 -6.06 18.33 -3.06
CA ARG A 122 -6.40 18.35 -1.63
C ARG A 122 -5.23 18.78 -0.74
N ARG A 123 -3.99 18.46 -1.11
CA ARG A 123 -2.79 18.91 -0.36
C ARG A 123 -2.56 20.40 -0.54
N GLN A 124 -2.72 20.92 -1.75
CA GLN A 124 -2.62 22.36 -2.03
C GLN A 124 -3.70 23.13 -1.27
N GLU A 125 -4.95 22.67 -1.30
CA GLU A 125 -6.05 23.26 -0.52
C GLU A 125 -5.73 23.25 0.98
N ARG A 126 -5.22 22.13 1.53
CA ARG A 126 -4.81 22.05 2.94
C ARG A 126 -3.63 22.98 3.26
N GLN A 127 -2.68 23.15 2.35
CA GLN A 127 -1.55 24.06 2.52
C GLN A 127 -2.01 25.52 2.52
N GLN A 128 -2.85 25.90 1.55
CA GLN A 128 -3.47 27.22 1.51
C GLN A 128 -4.27 27.50 2.78
N PHE A 129 -5.08 26.53 3.25
CA PHE A 129 -5.84 26.67 4.49
C PHE A 129 -4.95 26.78 5.74
N LYS A 130 -3.77 26.13 5.76
CA LYS A 130 -2.79 26.32 6.83
C LYS A 130 -2.14 27.70 6.78
N GLN A 131 -1.78 28.19 5.59
CA GLN A 131 -1.20 29.52 5.39
C GLN A 131 -2.17 30.62 5.82
N LEU A 132 -3.43 30.55 5.35
CA LEU A 132 -4.48 31.52 5.73
C LEU A 132 -4.73 31.54 7.23
N ARG A 133 -4.78 30.37 7.89
CA ARG A 133 -4.91 30.32 9.36
C ARG A 133 -3.70 30.87 10.10
N ALA A 134 -2.49 30.64 9.60
CA ALA A 134 -1.28 31.18 10.19
C ALA A 134 -1.24 32.71 10.07
N GLN A 135 -1.62 33.25 8.90
CA GLN A 135 -1.76 34.70 8.67
C GLN A 135 -2.82 35.31 9.59
N LEU A 136 -3.99 34.69 9.69
CA LEU A 136 -5.07 35.11 10.60
C LEU A 136 -4.56 35.15 12.05
N GLN A 137 -3.90 34.09 12.51
CA GLN A 137 -3.37 34.02 13.88
C GLN A 137 -2.30 35.09 14.14
N GLN A 138 -1.40 35.35 13.18
CA GLN A 138 -0.39 36.41 13.30
C GLN A 138 -1.04 37.79 13.40
N LEU A 139 -2.06 38.09 12.58
CA LEU A 139 -2.81 39.33 12.64
C LEU A 139 -3.59 39.46 13.96
N GLU A 140 -4.22 38.38 14.46
CA GLU A 140 -4.92 38.40 15.76
C GLU A 140 -3.98 38.70 16.93
N ILE A 141 -2.76 38.16 16.91
CA ILE A 141 -1.74 38.44 17.93
C ILE A 141 -1.32 39.91 17.87
N ARG A 142 -1.06 40.45 16.67
CA ARG A 142 -0.72 41.87 16.48
C ARG A 142 -1.87 42.80 16.87
N HIS A 143 -3.12 42.40 16.57
CA HIS A 143 -4.31 43.13 17.00
C HIS A 143 -4.38 43.23 18.54
N ARG A 144 -4.14 42.12 19.25
CA ARG A 144 -4.12 42.10 20.73
C ARG A 144 -3.02 42.98 21.33
N LYS A 145 -1.93 43.19 20.59
CA LYS A 145 -0.84 44.09 20.99
C LYS A 145 -1.08 45.56 20.60
N HIS A 146 -2.22 45.87 19.96
CA HIS A 146 -2.53 47.21 19.43
C HIS A 146 -1.50 47.72 18.39
N GLU A 147 -0.92 46.81 17.59
CA GLU A 147 0.13 47.10 16.60
C GLU A 147 -0.39 47.17 15.14
N LEU A 148 -1.71 47.26 14.91
CA LEU A 148 -2.30 47.15 13.56
C LEU A 148 -2.75 48.49 12.97
N ASN A 149 -2.54 48.64 11.66
CA ASN A 149 -3.10 49.73 10.85
C ASN A 149 -4.56 49.45 10.44
N GLU A 150 -5.33 50.48 10.06
CA GLU A 150 -6.73 50.34 9.61
C GLU A 150 -6.91 49.38 8.42
N GLU A 151 -5.93 49.32 7.52
CA GLU A 151 -5.95 48.39 6.38
C GLU A 151 -5.78 46.93 6.84
N GLU A 152 -4.88 46.69 7.79
CA GLU A 152 -4.62 45.36 8.33
C GLU A 152 -5.80 44.84 9.19
N VAL A 153 -6.55 45.74 9.83
CA VAL A 153 -7.81 45.40 10.51
C VAL A 153 -8.87 44.92 9.50
N LYS A 154 -8.96 45.58 8.34
CA LYS A 154 -9.85 45.12 7.24
C LYS A 154 -9.38 43.77 6.67
N GLU A 155 -8.08 43.56 6.54
CA GLU A 155 -7.54 42.26 6.10
C GLU A 155 -7.80 41.14 7.10
N LEU A 156 -7.66 41.42 8.40
CA LEU A 156 -8.00 40.48 9.48
C LEU A 156 -9.46 40.02 9.36
N GLU A 157 -10.39 40.95 9.17
CA GLU A 157 -11.81 40.64 9.06
C GLU A 157 -12.13 39.82 7.79
N LYS A 158 -11.52 40.18 6.64
CA LYS A 158 -11.63 39.41 5.38
C LYS A 158 -11.08 38.00 5.52
N LEU A 159 -9.90 37.83 6.14
CA LEU A 159 -9.31 36.52 6.39
C LEU A 159 -10.18 35.67 7.30
N ARG A 160 -10.80 36.28 8.33
CA ARG A 160 -11.69 35.58 9.26
C ARG A 160 -12.91 34.99 8.56
N VAL A 161 -13.56 35.77 7.69
CA VAL A 161 -14.68 35.30 6.85
C VAL A 161 -14.22 34.21 5.88
N THR A 162 -13.10 34.42 5.20
CA THR A 162 -12.55 33.46 4.22
C THR A 162 -12.25 32.10 4.84
N VAL A 163 -11.64 32.07 6.03
CA VAL A 163 -11.34 30.83 6.77
C VAL A 163 -12.63 30.14 7.26
N GLU A 164 -13.63 30.89 7.70
CA GLU A 164 -14.95 30.37 8.08
C GLU A 164 -15.68 29.72 6.89
N ASP A 165 -15.64 30.35 5.71
CA ASP A 165 -16.25 29.82 4.48
C ASP A 165 -15.56 28.54 4.01
N LEU A 166 -14.23 28.52 4.03
CA LEU A 166 -13.44 27.31 3.72
C LEU A 166 -13.72 26.18 4.72
N ARG A 167 -13.93 26.51 6.00
CA ARG A 167 -14.28 25.54 7.05
C ARG A 167 -15.69 24.95 6.87
N LYS A 168 -16.64 25.76 6.37
CA LYS A 168 -18.01 25.32 6.04
C LYS A 168 -18.08 24.56 4.71
N GLY A 169 -17.00 24.56 3.91
CA GLY A 169 -16.95 23.90 2.61
C GLY A 169 -17.64 24.66 1.50
N ASN A 170 -17.95 25.95 1.71
CA ASN A 170 -18.53 26.83 0.70
C ASN A 170 -17.40 27.52 -0.06
N THR A 171 -16.88 26.86 -1.11
CA THR A 171 -16.01 27.54 -2.07
C THR A 171 -16.85 28.44 -2.98
N PRO A 172 -16.44 29.70 -3.26
CA PRO A 172 -17.22 30.65 -4.08
C PRO A 172 -17.47 30.21 -5.54
N THR A 173 -16.84 29.13 -6.00
CA THR A 173 -16.86 28.68 -7.40
C THR A 173 -17.78 27.49 -7.70
N LYS A 174 -18.69 27.10 -6.80
CA LYS A 174 -19.75 26.12 -7.10
C LYS A 174 -21.14 26.71 -6.98
N GLY A 175 -21.53 27.49 -7.99
CA GLY A 175 -22.93 27.64 -8.32
C GLY A 175 -23.45 26.34 -8.93
N THR A 176 -24.28 25.62 -8.17
CA THR A 176 -25.45 24.83 -8.60
C THR A 176 -25.70 23.65 -7.65
N SER A 177 -26.82 23.78 -6.93
CA SER A 177 -27.60 22.79 -6.16
C SER A 177 -26.87 21.73 -5.32
N ARG A 178 -27.00 21.85 -4.00
CA ARG A 178 -26.84 20.71 -3.08
C ARG A 178 -28.02 20.67 -2.11
N GLU A 179 -28.91 19.72 -2.35
CA GLU A 179 -29.87 19.23 -1.37
C GLU A 179 -29.13 18.76 -0.11
N THR A 180 -29.66 19.20 1.01
CA THR A 180 -29.24 18.87 2.36
C THR A 180 -29.55 17.41 2.71
N THR A 181 -28.53 16.68 3.16
CA THR A 181 -28.72 15.62 4.16
C THR A 181 -27.69 15.83 5.25
N LYS A 182 -28.20 16.19 6.43
CA LYS A 182 -27.52 16.21 7.73
C LYS A 182 -27.12 14.79 8.13
N ASP A 183 -25.98 14.68 8.84
CA ASP A 183 -25.73 13.87 10.05
C ASP A 183 -24.22 13.51 10.16
N PRO A 184 -23.70 13.16 11.34
CA PRO A 184 -23.34 14.13 12.37
C PRO A 184 -21.83 14.18 12.66
N LYS A 185 -21.48 15.29 13.31
CA LYS A 185 -20.22 15.62 13.96
C LYS A 185 -19.79 14.51 14.93
N GLU A 186 -18.59 13.97 14.78
CA GLU A 186 -17.84 13.49 15.93
C GLU A 186 -16.38 13.91 15.84
N THR A 187 -16.00 14.62 16.90
CA THR A 187 -14.74 15.28 17.13
C THR A 187 -13.78 14.25 17.73
N THR A 188 -12.59 14.10 17.16
CA THR A 188 -11.45 13.70 17.97
C THR A 188 -10.26 14.52 17.52
N GLU A 189 -10.00 15.55 18.31
CA GLU A 189 -8.79 16.34 18.28
C GLU A 189 -7.61 15.43 18.62
N THR A 190 -6.65 15.32 17.70
CA THR A 190 -5.27 14.95 18.06
C THR A 190 -4.38 16.14 17.79
N THR A 191 -3.93 16.74 18.88
CA THR A 191 -2.90 17.76 18.97
C THR A 191 -1.52 17.13 18.69
N ARG A 192 -0.65 17.89 17.99
CA ARG A 192 0.83 17.75 17.83
C ARG A 192 1.27 16.65 16.82
N ASP A 193 2.22 16.87 15.92
CA ASP A 193 3.44 17.67 16.01
C ASP A 193 3.64 18.72 14.90
N ASN A 194 4.26 19.84 15.31
CA ASN A 194 5.04 20.73 14.45
C ASN A 194 6.42 20.08 14.26
N THR A 195 6.66 19.49 13.10
CA THR A 195 8.02 19.37 12.56
C THR A 195 8.12 20.38 11.43
N ASN A 196 8.89 21.44 11.66
CA ASN A 196 9.36 22.32 10.60
C ASN A 196 10.40 21.53 9.79
N ASP A 197 9.93 20.67 8.89
CA ASP A 197 10.75 20.19 7.78
C ASP A 197 10.80 21.30 6.74
N ASN A 198 11.66 22.29 7.00
CA ASN A 198 12.26 23.12 5.96
C ASN A 198 13.26 22.24 5.17
N THR A 199 12.75 21.21 4.51
CA THR A 199 13.40 20.70 3.32
C THR A 199 12.76 21.44 2.16
N ASN A 200 13.42 22.51 1.72
CA ASN A 200 13.30 23.00 0.35
C ASN A 200 13.77 21.88 -0.58
N VAL A 201 12.94 20.84 -0.75
CA VAL A 201 12.98 20.03 -1.95
C VAL A 201 12.33 20.93 -2.97
N ALA A 202 13.18 21.72 -3.64
CA ALA A 202 12.85 22.41 -4.87
C ALA A 202 11.91 21.49 -5.66
N ALA A 203 10.77 22.01 -6.09
CA ALA A 203 9.93 21.35 -7.07
C ALA A 203 10.86 20.93 -8.22
N GLY A 204 11.26 19.67 -8.20
CA GLY A 204 12.18 19.12 -9.16
C GLY A 204 11.48 19.27 -10.49
N SER A 205 11.93 20.25 -11.27
CA SER A 205 11.76 20.24 -12.71
C SER A 205 12.13 18.84 -13.14
N VAL A 206 11.13 18.03 -13.46
CA VAL A 206 11.32 16.69 -13.98
C VAL A 206 12.07 16.91 -15.28
N THR A 207 13.39 16.73 -15.25
CA THR A 207 14.22 16.79 -16.44
C THR A 207 13.63 15.80 -17.42
N ARG A 208 13.00 16.32 -18.49
CA ARG A 208 12.55 15.49 -19.61
C ARG A 208 13.82 14.87 -20.17
N VAL A 209 14.06 13.61 -19.83
CA VAL A 209 15.01 12.79 -20.60
C VAL A 209 14.29 12.49 -21.90
N VAL A 210 14.38 13.44 -22.83
CA VAL A 210 13.99 13.24 -24.23
C VAL A 210 15.12 12.41 -24.82
N THR A 211 14.91 11.10 -24.93
CA THR A 211 15.74 10.29 -25.82
C THR A 211 15.22 10.47 -27.24
N ASP A 212 16.06 11.12 -28.05
CA ASP A 212 16.07 11.28 -29.50
C ASP A 212 14.82 11.80 -30.23
N THR A 213 15.07 12.91 -30.92
CA THR A 213 14.36 13.47 -32.06
C THR A 213 13.92 12.41 -33.07
N SER A 214 12.72 11.87 -32.87
CA SER A 214 11.90 11.28 -33.92
C SER A 214 10.45 11.40 -33.49
N GLU A 215 9.57 11.79 -34.40
CA GLU A 215 8.16 12.13 -34.15
C GLU A 215 7.29 10.92 -33.71
N ASN A 216 7.89 9.80 -33.31
CA ASN A 216 7.25 8.63 -32.73
C ASN A 216 8.18 7.91 -31.72
N ALA A 217 8.87 8.65 -30.85
CA ALA A 217 9.58 8.03 -29.73
C ALA A 217 8.57 7.36 -28.79
N ALA A 218 8.40 6.05 -28.93
CA ALA A 218 7.61 5.24 -27.99
C ALA A 218 8.12 5.52 -26.58
N ILE A 219 7.24 5.98 -25.68
CA ILE A 219 7.59 6.30 -24.31
C ILE A 219 8.19 5.04 -23.66
N ALA A 220 9.49 5.05 -23.41
CA ALA A 220 10.13 4.00 -22.64
C ALA A 220 9.51 3.98 -21.24
N ASP A 221 8.98 2.84 -20.84
CA ASP A 221 8.42 2.70 -19.50
C ASP A 221 9.53 2.46 -18.50
N LEU A 222 9.77 3.50 -17.72
CA LEU A 222 10.79 3.52 -16.68
C LEU A 222 10.25 2.96 -15.36
N GLU A 223 8.93 2.78 -15.25
CA GLU A 223 8.34 2.17 -14.07
C GLU A 223 8.58 0.66 -14.08
N TYR A 224 9.13 0.17 -12.98
CA TYR A 224 9.14 -1.25 -12.67
C TYR A 224 8.57 -1.46 -11.29
N LEU A 225 7.98 -2.64 -11.11
CA LEU A 225 7.52 -3.11 -9.81
C LEU A 225 8.68 -3.86 -9.15
N GLN A 226 9.16 -3.31 -8.04
CA GLN A 226 10.22 -3.92 -7.25
C GLN A 226 9.62 -4.91 -6.26
N LEU A 227 10.03 -6.18 -6.33
CA LEU A 227 9.66 -7.21 -5.34
C LEU A 227 10.74 -7.28 -4.25
N SER A 228 10.31 -7.42 -3.00
CA SER A 228 11.23 -7.77 -1.90
C SER A 228 11.66 -9.23 -2.02
N ALA A 229 12.82 -9.59 -1.46
CA ALA A 229 13.31 -10.97 -1.51
C ALA A 229 12.33 -11.98 -0.87
N VAL A 230 11.63 -11.60 0.20
CA VAL A 230 10.59 -12.43 0.83
C VAL A 230 9.35 -12.60 -0.05
N GLU A 231 8.91 -11.55 -0.75
CA GLU A 231 7.83 -11.65 -1.73
C GLU A 231 8.23 -12.52 -2.94
N THR A 232 9.47 -12.35 -3.43
CA THR A 232 9.99 -13.15 -4.55
C THR A 232 10.01 -14.63 -4.19
N LEU A 233 10.52 -14.99 -3.00
CA LEU A 233 10.57 -16.39 -2.57
C LEU A 233 9.17 -16.99 -2.40
N TRP A 234 8.20 -16.21 -1.91
CA TRP A 234 6.79 -16.62 -1.83
C TRP A 234 6.16 -16.82 -3.21
N LEU A 235 6.34 -15.88 -4.13
CA LEU A 235 5.79 -15.99 -5.48
C LEU A 235 6.44 -17.12 -6.28
N LEU A 236 7.73 -17.39 -6.04
CA LEU A 236 8.44 -18.52 -6.61
C LEU A 236 7.88 -19.85 -6.07
N HIS A 237 7.63 -19.94 -4.76
CA HIS A 237 6.96 -21.10 -4.14
C HIS A 237 5.57 -21.36 -4.74
N LEU A 238 4.79 -20.31 -5.03
CA LEU A 238 3.49 -20.43 -5.72
C LEU A 238 3.59 -20.78 -7.21
N GLY A 239 4.80 -20.80 -7.80
CA GLY A 239 4.99 -20.96 -9.24
C GLY A 239 4.45 -19.79 -10.07
N SER A 240 4.20 -18.64 -9.46
CA SER A 240 3.60 -17.47 -10.13
C SER A 240 4.60 -16.60 -10.90
N ILE A 241 5.90 -16.74 -10.61
CA ILE A 241 6.97 -15.97 -11.24
C ILE A 241 8.08 -16.86 -11.80
N ARG A 242 8.84 -16.33 -12.77
CA ARG A 242 10.08 -16.89 -13.29
C ARG A 242 11.17 -15.84 -13.22
N VAL A 243 12.32 -16.16 -12.64
CA VAL A 243 13.43 -15.21 -12.50
C VAL A 243 14.46 -15.46 -13.62
N HIS A 244 14.78 -14.41 -14.40
CA HIS A 244 15.59 -14.48 -15.63
C HIS A 244 17.08 -14.84 -15.46
N SER A 245 17.51 -15.21 -14.26
CA SER A 245 18.85 -15.70 -13.95
C SER A 245 18.86 -17.15 -13.43
N ASN A 246 17.74 -17.88 -13.58
CA ASN A 246 17.51 -19.21 -13.01
C ASN A 246 17.82 -19.28 -11.51
N LEU A 247 17.61 -18.18 -10.78
CA LEU A 247 17.79 -18.15 -9.33
C LEU A 247 16.78 -19.09 -8.67
N THR A 248 17.30 -20.11 -7.98
CA THR A 248 16.51 -21.06 -7.21
C THR A 248 16.07 -20.47 -5.87
N ALA A 249 15.07 -21.10 -5.24
CA ALA A 249 14.65 -20.77 -3.88
C ALA A 249 15.84 -20.78 -2.90
N SER A 250 16.74 -21.76 -3.02
CA SER A 250 17.97 -21.87 -2.25
C SER A 250 18.89 -20.66 -2.43
N ALA A 251 19.05 -20.15 -3.66
CA ALA A 251 19.88 -18.98 -3.91
C ALA A 251 19.32 -17.72 -3.26
N ILE A 252 18.00 -17.50 -3.36
CA ILE A 252 17.32 -16.36 -2.73
C ILE A 252 17.36 -16.48 -1.20
N SER A 253 17.17 -17.67 -0.65
CA SER A 253 17.27 -17.93 0.81
C SER A 253 18.69 -17.69 1.35
N ARG A 254 19.73 -18.04 0.57
CA ARG A 254 21.11 -17.68 0.91
C ARG A 254 21.34 -16.18 0.89
N GLN A 255 20.78 -15.47 -0.09
CA GLN A 255 20.88 -14.02 -0.19
C GLN A 255 20.17 -13.30 0.97
N LEU A 256 19.05 -13.83 1.45
CA LEU A 256 18.32 -13.32 2.63
C LEU A 256 19.12 -13.45 3.93
N GLY A 257 19.99 -14.46 4.04
CA GLY A 257 20.70 -14.78 5.28
C GLY A 257 19.78 -15.23 6.42
N PRO A 258 20.32 -15.50 7.62
CA PRO A 258 19.54 -16.06 8.74
C PRO A 258 18.36 -15.19 9.19
N ALA A 259 18.58 -13.87 9.29
CA ALA A 259 17.53 -12.92 9.67
C ALA A 259 16.40 -12.86 8.62
N GLY A 260 16.75 -12.84 7.33
CA GLY A 260 15.77 -12.81 6.26
C GLY A 260 14.98 -14.13 6.12
N ARG A 261 15.56 -15.28 6.50
CA ARG A 261 14.81 -16.56 6.58
C ARG A 261 13.75 -16.55 7.67
N ILE A 262 14.07 -15.99 8.84
CA ILE A 262 13.12 -15.79 9.95
C ILE A 262 11.99 -14.85 9.52
N GLU A 263 12.33 -13.74 8.87
CA GLU A 263 11.37 -12.81 8.30
C GLU A 263 10.48 -13.49 7.25
N TYR A 264 11.06 -14.33 6.38
CA TYR A 264 10.30 -15.12 5.40
C TYR A 264 9.35 -16.13 6.05
N ALA A 265 9.75 -16.83 7.10
CA ALA A 265 8.87 -17.76 7.81
C ALA A 265 7.64 -17.04 8.39
N ALA A 266 7.83 -15.86 8.97
CA ALA A 266 6.71 -15.01 9.41
C ALA A 266 5.85 -14.52 8.22
N TYR A 267 6.48 -14.07 7.14
CA TYR A 267 5.79 -13.65 5.91
C TYR A 267 4.91 -14.77 5.35
N HIS A 268 5.48 -15.97 5.18
CA HIS A 268 4.80 -17.17 4.71
C HIS A 268 3.61 -17.50 5.61
N TYR A 269 3.80 -17.56 6.93
CA TYR A 269 2.72 -17.82 7.89
C TYR A 269 1.52 -16.87 7.71
N PHE A 270 1.75 -15.55 7.65
CA PHE A 270 0.64 -14.60 7.51
C PHE A 270 0.01 -14.63 6.11
N ARG A 271 0.78 -14.84 5.04
CA ARG A 271 0.23 -15.01 3.69
C ARG A 271 -0.61 -16.28 3.58
N SER A 272 -0.18 -17.40 4.17
CA SER A 272 -0.94 -18.65 4.21
C SER A 272 -2.26 -18.53 4.97
N LEU A 273 -2.33 -17.64 5.97
CA LEU A 273 -3.58 -17.30 6.66
C LEU A 273 -4.51 -16.36 5.86
N GLY A 274 -4.09 -15.92 4.67
CA GLY A 274 -4.87 -15.05 3.78
C GLY A 274 -4.72 -13.55 4.04
N TRP A 275 -3.77 -13.13 4.88
CA TRP A 275 -3.49 -11.71 5.08
C TRP A 275 -2.76 -11.12 3.88
N CYS A 276 -3.10 -9.89 3.50
CA CYS A 276 -2.27 -9.08 2.63
C CYS A 276 -1.15 -8.45 3.48
N VAL A 277 0.05 -9.01 3.34
CA VAL A 277 1.27 -8.58 4.03
C VAL A 277 1.99 -7.51 3.22
N ARG A 278 2.34 -6.39 3.86
CA ARG A 278 3.10 -5.28 3.26
C ARG A 278 4.23 -4.84 4.19
N ASP A 279 5.22 -4.14 3.63
CA ASP A 279 6.33 -3.56 4.39
C ASP A 279 5.84 -2.62 5.51
N GLY A 280 6.37 -2.85 6.72
CA GLY A 280 6.07 -2.09 7.94
C GLY A 280 7.10 -1.04 8.32
N LEU A 281 8.15 -0.83 7.51
CA LEU A 281 9.30 0.01 7.86
C LEU A 281 8.93 1.41 8.39
N LYS A 282 7.85 2.01 7.84
CA LYS A 282 7.32 3.32 8.27
C LYS A 282 6.89 3.39 9.74
N PHE A 283 6.68 2.24 10.39
CA PHE A 283 6.20 2.13 11.77
C PHE A 283 7.20 1.40 12.68
N GLY A 284 8.42 1.14 12.21
CA GLY A 284 9.42 0.38 12.98
C GLY A 284 9.07 -1.09 13.18
N ALA A 285 8.23 -1.64 12.30
CA ALA A 285 7.80 -3.03 12.28
C ALA A 285 8.24 -3.67 10.95
N GLU A 286 8.40 -4.98 10.89
CA GLU A 286 8.77 -5.67 9.65
C GLU A 286 7.57 -5.72 8.70
N PHE A 287 6.37 -6.00 9.22
CA PHE A 287 5.17 -6.11 8.39
C PHE A 287 3.94 -5.33 8.88
N LEU A 288 3.05 -5.07 7.93
CA LEU A 288 1.68 -4.62 8.13
C LEU A 288 0.70 -5.63 7.53
N LEU A 289 -0.33 -5.97 8.30
CA LEU A 289 -1.37 -6.89 7.85
C LEU A 289 -2.65 -6.13 7.49
N TYR A 290 -3.10 -6.35 6.26
CA TYR A 290 -4.38 -5.91 5.75
C TYR A 290 -5.29 -7.10 5.54
N LYS A 291 -6.56 -6.99 5.94
CA LYS A 291 -7.55 -8.05 5.73
C LYS A 291 -7.78 -8.38 4.24
N ARG A 292 -7.77 -7.35 3.38
CA ARG A 292 -7.90 -7.50 1.91
C ARG A 292 -6.84 -6.77 1.13
N GLY A 293 -6.45 -5.58 1.59
CA GLY A 293 -5.35 -4.81 1.00
C GLY A 293 -5.49 -3.31 1.24
N PRO A 294 -4.46 -2.52 0.85
CA PRO A 294 -4.39 -1.08 1.15
C PRO A 294 -5.50 -0.23 0.53
N VAL A 295 -6.09 -0.69 -0.58
CA VAL A 295 -7.19 0.01 -1.27
C VAL A 295 -8.55 -0.20 -0.59
N PHE A 296 -8.69 -1.26 0.21
CA PHE A 296 -9.93 -1.62 0.90
C PHE A 296 -10.03 -1.03 2.30
N GLY A 297 -8.90 -0.69 2.92
CA GLY A 297 -8.86 -0.15 4.27
C GLY A 297 -7.44 -0.03 4.81
N HIS A 298 -7.33 0.42 6.06
CA HIS A 298 -6.06 0.53 6.76
C HIS A 298 -5.57 -0.84 7.23
N ALA A 299 -4.24 -0.98 7.42
CA ALA A 299 -3.67 -2.14 8.09
C ALA A 299 -4.19 -2.21 9.53
N GLU A 300 -4.58 -3.41 9.96
CA GLU A 300 -5.12 -3.70 11.28
C GLU A 300 -4.01 -4.00 12.28
N PHE A 301 -3.03 -4.80 11.85
CA PHE A 301 -1.90 -5.22 12.66
C PHE A 301 -0.57 -4.70 12.10
N ALA A 302 0.35 -4.39 13.00
CA ALA A 302 1.76 -4.20 12.71
C ALA A 302 2.54 -5.31 13.42
N ILE A 303 3.40 -6.00 12.68
CA ILE A 303 4.09 -7.21 13.12
C ILE A 303 5.54 -6.87 13.44
N LYS A 304 5.94 -7.09 14.69
CA LYS A 304 7.34 -7.09 15.11
C LYS A 304 7.85 -8.52 15.16
N VAL A 305 8.72 -8.92 14.24
CA VAL A 305 9.31 -10.26 14.20
C VAL A 305 10.46 -10.34 15.21
N VAL A 306 10.45 -11.39 16.03
CA VAL A 306 11.41 -11.63 17.10
C VAL A 306 11.90 -13.06 17.01
N SER A 307 13.20 -13.28 17.19
CA SER A 307 13.79 -14.61 17.21
C SER A 307 14.66 -14.80 18.46
N ARG A 308 15.09 -16.04 18.72
CA ARG A 308 16.01 -16.34 19.84
C ARG A 308 17.28 -15.49 19.79
N HIS A 309 17.83 -15.29 18.59
CA HIS A 309 19.09 -14.58 18.37
C HIS A 309 18.91 -13.08 18.15
N HIS A 310 17.69 -12.63 17.87
CA HIS A 310 17.37 -11.23 17.63
C HIS A 310 16.19 -10.80 18.50
N GLN A 311 16.49 -10.48 19.76
CA GLN A 311 15.52 -9.95 20.70
C GLN A 311 15.63 -8.43 20.81
N PRO A 312 14.55 -7.68 20.57
CA PRO A 312 14.55 -6.23 20.71
C PRO A 312 14.73 -5.86 22.19
N GLN A 313 15.49 -4.80 22.44
CA GLN A 313 15.59 -4.25 23.79
C GLN A 313 14.23 -3.68 24.23
N TRP A 314 14.02 -3.60 25.55
CA TRP A 314 12.78 -3.03 26.10
C TRP A 314 12.50 -1.61 25.57
N THR A 315 13.54 -0.80 25.40
CA THR A 315 13.45 0.57 24.86
C THR A 315 12.98 0.59 23.41
N GLU A 316 13.49 -0.33 22.58
CA GLU A 316 13.04 -0.52 21.19
C GLU A 316 11.57 -0.95 21.17
N MET A 317 11.21 -1.97 21.94
CA MET A 317 9.84 -2.46 22.03
C MET A 317 8.87 -1.37 22.49
N ALA A 318 9.24 -0.58 23.50
CA ALA A 318 8.44 0.54 23.99
C ALA A 318 8.27 1.64 22.94
N THR A 319 9.31 1.91 22.15
CA THR A 319 9.28 2.90 21.06
C THR A 319 8.35 2.44 19.94
N VAL A 320 8.50 1.20 19.49
CA VAL A 320 7.66 0.59 18.45
C VAL A 320 6.20 0.55 18.91
N ALA A 321 5.93 0.11 20.14
CA ALA A 321 4.59 0.10 20.71
C ALA A 321 3.96 1.51 20.79
N ARG A 322 4.77 2.54 21.08
CA ARG A 322 4.30 3.93 21.09
C ARG A 322 3.93 4.39 19.68
N VAL A 323 4.79 4.18 18.69
CA VAL A 323 4.56 4.58 17.29
C VAL A 323 3.35 3.87 16.69
N ILE A 324 3.19 2.58 16.94
CA ILE A 324 2.05 1.80 16.43
C ILE A 324 0.75 2.22 17.12
N GLY A 325 0.81 2.50 18.42
CA GLY A 325 -0.34 2.97 19.19
C GLY A 325 -0.84 4.36 18.76
N THR A 326 0.04 5.27 18.33
CA THR A 326 -0.37 6.60 17.85
C THR A 326 -1.10 6.57 16.51
N VAL A 327 -0.85 5.56 15.68
CA VAL A 327 -1.49 5.39 14.37
C VAL A 327 -2.68 4.42 14.40
N ASN A 328 -3.19 4.14 15.61
CA ASN A 328 -4.35 3.27 15.87
C ASN A 328 -4.22 1.88 15.20
N LYS A 329 -3.05 1.26 15.35
CA LYS A 329 -2.79 -0.13 14.93
C LYS A 329 -2.55 -1.00 16.15
N THR A 330 -2.78 -2.30 15.98
CA THR A 330 -2.45 -3.27 17.03
C THR A 330 -1.07 -3.86 16.78
N LEU A 331 -0.17 -3.74 17.75
CA LEU A 331 1.14 -4.38 17.69
C LEU A 331 0.99 -5.88 17.99
N VAL A 332 1.55 -6.71 17.13
CA VAL A 332 1.69 -8.15 17.35
C VAL A 332 3.18 -8.47 17.33
N VAL A 333 3.65 -9.12 18.39
CA VAL A 333 5.00 -9.64 18.48
C VAL A 333 4.98 -11.07 17.96
N CYS A 334 5.69 -11.33 16.88
CA CYS A 334 5.73 -12.62 16.21
C CYS A 334 7.03 -13.34 16.56
N TYR A 335 6.94 -14.34 17.42
CA TYR A 335 8.09 -15.16 17.80
C TYR A 335 8.32 -16.23 16.74
N VAL A 336 9.50 -16.23 16.14
CA VAL A 336 9.91 -17.23 15.15
C VAL A 336 11.08 -18.02 15.73
N THR A 337 10.88 -19.33 15.88
CA THR A 337 11.91 -20.28 16.29
C THR A 337 12.42 -20.99 15.05
N ALA A 338 13.70 -20.78 14.73
CA ALA A 338 14.40 -21.49 13.68
C ALA A 338 14.80 -22.90 14.17
N PRO A 339 14.97 -23.89 13.27
CA PRO A 339 15.57 -25.17 13.62
C PRO A 339 17.01 -24.98 14.09
N ASP A 340 17.51 -25.88 14.95
CA ASP A 340 18.87 -25.80 15.51
C ASP A 340 19.95 -26.10 14.45
N THR A 341 19.59 -26.75 13.34
CA THR A 341 20.49 -27.04 12.22
C THR A 341 20.57 -25.80 11.30
N ASP A 342 21.66 -25.05 11.42
CA ASP A 342 21.93 -23.83 10.64
C ASP A 342 22.50 -24.09 9.24
N GLU A 343 22.64 -25.36 8.85
CA GLU A 343 23.20 -25.70 7.54
C GLU A 343 22.32 -25.10 6.44
N ALA A 344 22.97 -24.43 5.48
CA ALA A 344 22.32 -23.88 4.31
C ALA A 344 21.90 -25.04 3.39
N GLU A 345 20.85 -25.75 3.82
CA GLU A 345 20.28 -26.87 3.10
C GLU A 345 19.80 -26.39 1.72
N GLU A 346 20.02 -27.25 0.74
CA GLU A 346 19.43 -27.08 -0.57
C GLU A 346 17.91 -27.16 -0.42
N ILE A 347 17.21 -26.07 -0.75
CA ILE A 347 15.76 -25.98 -0.64
C ILE A 347 15.15 -26.56 -1.91
N ASP A 348 14.86 -27.86 -1.87
CA ASP A 348 14.11 -28.55 -2.92
C ASP A 348 12.62 -28.16 -2.86
N ASP A 349 12.06 -28.17 -1.64
CA ASP A 349 10.66 -27.79 -1.37
C ASP A 349 10.60 -26.72 -0.27
N VAL A 350 10.15 -25.52 -0.67
CA VAL A 350 9.97 -24.38 0.22
C VAL A 350 8.97 -24.68 1.33
N ALA A 351 7.91 -25.45 1.07
CA ALA A 351 6.90 -25.77 2.08
C ALA A 351 7.49 -26.67 3.18
N GLN A 352 8.23 -27.71 2.80
CA GLN A 352 8.93 -28.58 3.75
C GLN A 352 9.96 -27.80 4.55
N TRP A 353 10.76 -26.95 3.90
CA TRP A 353 11.74 -26.11 4.57
C TRP A 353 11.10 -25.16 5.60
N VAL A 354 10.04 -24.44 5.23
CA VAL A 354 9.34 -23.53 6.15
C VAL A 354 8.66 -24.28 7.29
N SER A 355 8.23 -25.54 7.09
CA SER A 355 7.59 -26.35 8.14
C SER A 355 8.48 -26.62 9.36
N GLN A 356 9.79 -26.49 9.21
CA GLN A 356 10.77 -26.61 10.29
C GLN A 356 10.74 -25.40 11.24
N TYR A 357 10.22 -24.25 10.79
CA TYR A 357 10.11 -23.03 11.59
C TYR A 357 8.83 -23.05 12.41
N ARG A 358 8.92 -22.64 13.68
CA ARG A 358 7.75 -22.44 14.53
C ARG A 358 7.44 -20.96 14.66
N VAL A 359 6.25 -20.56 14.21
CA VAL A 359 5.76 -19.17 14.27
C VAL A 359 4.67 -19.04 15.34
N ALA A 360 4.86 -18.13 16.29
CA ALA A 360 3.94 -17.89 17.40
C ALA A 360 3.64 -16.37 17.54
N PRO A 361 2.55 -15.86 16.95
CA PRO A 361 2.14 -14.48 17.10
C PRO A 361 1.45 -14.23 18.45
N VAL A 362 1.85 -13.17 19.15
CA VAL A 362 1.27 -12.73 20.43
C VAL A 362 0.86 -11.26 20.31
N MET A 363 -0.40 -10.98 20.64
CA MET A 363 -0.88 -9.60 20.66
C MET A 363 -0.23 -8.83 21.81
N TYR A 364 0.45 -7.74 21.50
CA TYR A 364 1.05 -6.87 22.50
C TYR A 364 0.09 -5.75 22.85
N ARG A 365 -0.28 -5.66 24.12
CA ARG A 365 -1.03 -4.52 24.67
C ARG A 365 -0.14 -3.77 25.64
N ARG A 366 0.10 -2.49 25.33
CA ARG A 366 0.78 -1.59 26.26
C ARG A 366 -0.06 -1.44 27.53
N TRP A 367 0.52 -1.75 28.67
CA TRP A 367 -0.08 -1.43 29.95
C TRP A 367 -0.18 0.09 30.12
N ASN A 368 -1.38 0.60 30.38
CA ASN A 368 -1.61 2.01 30.63
C ASN A 368 -2.22 2.16 32.03
N PRO A 369 -1.51 2.78 32.99
CA PRO A 369 -2.02 2.92 34.35
C PRO A 369 -3.40 3.58 34.43
N SER A 370 -3.77 4.45 33.48
CA SER A 370 -5.08 5.09 33.49
C SER A 370 -6.23 4.22 32.95
N ARG A 371 -5.92 3.10 32.28
CA ARG A 371 -6.92 2.21 31.65
C ARG A 371 -6.87 0.77 32.15
N THR A 372 -5.82 0.36 32.87
CA THR A 372 -5.50 -1.05 33.16
C THR A 372 -5.26 -1.28 34.66
N ARG A 373 -5.74 -0.37 35.52
CA ARG A 373 -5.56 -0.43 36.98
C ARG A 373 -6.70 -1.16 37.70
N ASP A 374 -7.81 -1.43 37.00
CA ASP A 374 -9.01 -2.06 37.56
C ASP A 374 -9.05 -3.56 37.24
#